data_AF-A0A2L0NCP7-F1
#
_entry.id   AF-A0A2L0NCP7-F1
#
_cell.length_a   1.000
_cell.length_b   1.000
_cell.length_c   1.000
_cell.angle_alpha   90.00
_cell.angle_beta   90.00
_cell.angle_gamma   90.00
#
_symmetry.space_group_name_H-M   'P 1'
#
loop_
_entity.id
_entity.type
_entity.pdbx_description
1 polymer ?
#
loop_
_entity_poly.entity_id
_entity_poly.type
_entity_poly.pdbx_seq_one_letter_code
_entity_poly.pdbx_strand_id
1 'polypeptide(L)'
;MADLSAEYWGGQWCTVPRDDNDGDGWREYDDAVPILATTPELLAEHGPLGPVWWRFGRPGRHCLLEALDNPDNRAAYDQRRQAREKKARRPAAS
;
A
#
# COMPACT_ATOMS: atom_id res chain seq x y z
N MET A 1 -6.74 2.72 -20.70
CA MET A 1 -7.27 1.36 -20.50
C MET A 1 -7.11 0.91 -19.05
N ALA A 2 -5.90 0.92 -18.46
CA ALA A 2 -5.72 0.51 -17.05
C ALA A 2 -6.53 1.34 -16.03
N ASP A 3 -6.70 2.65 -16.26
CA ASP A 3 -7.44 3.51 -15.33
C ASP A 3 -8.94 3.19 -15.24
N LEU A 4 -9.54 2.62 -16.29
CA LEU A 4 -10.97 2.31 -16.30
C LEU A 4 -11.34 1.11 -15.43
N SER A 5 -10.38 0.26 -15.09
CA SER A 5 -10.58 -0.87 -14.17
C SER A 5 -9.97 -0.65 -12.80
N ALA A 6 -9.36 0.52 -12.56
CA ALA A 6 -8.63 0.82 -11.33
C ALA A 6 -9.51 0.70 -10.07
N GLU A 7 -10.80 0.96 -10.18
CA GLU A 7 -11.76 0.78 -9.08
C GLU A 7 -11.81 -0.66 -8.55
N TYR A 8 -11.50 -1.67 -9.38
CA TYR A 8 -11.58 -3.09 -9.02
C TYR A 8 -10.27 -3.68 -8.49
N TRP A 9 -9.14 -3.00 -8.67
CA TRP A 9 -7.82 -3.53 -8.26
C TRP A 9 -6.96 -2.54 -7.47
N GLY A 10 -7.26 -1.25 -7.52
CA GLY A 10 -6.46 -0.18 -6.91
C GLY A 10 -6.61 -0.09 -5.39
N GLY A 11 -7.71 -0.61 -4.86
CA GLY A 11 -8.13 -0.42 -3.48
C GLY A 11 -8.64 1.01 -3.24
N GLN A 12 -9.42 1.20 -2.18
CA GLN A 12 -9.99 2.50 -1.84
C GLN A 12 -9.07 3.22 -0.84
N TRP A 13 -8.76 4.49 -1.10
CA TRP A 13 -8.09 5.35 -0.12
C TRP A 13 -9.11 5.90 0.87
N CYS A 14 -8.94 5.54 2.14
CA CYS A 14 -9.81 5.89 3.24
C CYS A 14 -9.10 6.88 4.17
N THR A 15 -9.81 7.91 4.60
CA THR A 15 -9.32 8.96 5.51
C THR A 15 -10.32 9.19 6.63
N VAL A 16 -9.88 9.68 7.80
CA VAL A 16 -10.80 10.12 8.85
C VAL A 16 -11.17 11.59 8.61
N PRO A 17 -12.44 11.95 8.35
CA PRO A 17 -12.83 13.32 7.97
C PRO A 17 -12.59 14.40 9.02
N ARG A 18 -12.37 14.02 10.29
CA ARG A 18 -12.16 14.94 11.41
C ARG A 18 -10.69 15.16 11.79
N ASP A 19 -9.76 14.38 11.23
CA ASP A 19 -8.33 14.63 11.40
C ASP A 19 -7.86 15.42 10.16
N ASP A 20 -7.30 16.61 10.38
CA ASP A 20 -6.60 17.47 9.42
C ASP A 20 -5.25 16.88 8.98
N ASN A 21 -5.20 15.55 8.81
CA ASN A 21 -4.01 14.70 8.82
C ASN A 21 -3.13 14.83 7.56
N ASP A 22 -3.12 16.00 6.90
CA ASP A 22 -2.42 16.30 5.65
C ASP A 22 -2.65 15.25 4.54
N GLY A 23 -3.84 14.64 4.53
CA GLY A 23 -4.21 13.59 3.58
C GLY A 23 -3.71 12.17 3.92
N ASP A 24 -3.13 11.93 5.10
CA ASP A 24 -2.81 10.58 5.58
C ASP A 24 -4.09 9.78 5.86
N GLY A 25 -4.00 8.49 5.55
CA GLY A 25 -5.12 7.56 5.52
C GLY A 25 -4.62 6.13 5.44
N TRP A 26 -5.51 5.23 5.04
CA TRP A 26 -5.17 3.84 4.79
C TRP A 26 -5.82 3.37 3.50
N ARG A 27 -5.32 2.27 2.96
CA ARG A 27 -5.84 1.65 1.75
C ARG A 27 -6.55 0.34 2.09
N GLU A 28 -7.81 0.26 1.73
CA GLU A 28 -8.65 -0.95 1.89
C GLU A 28 -8.78 -1.69 0.57
N TYR A 29 -8.77 -3.03 0.64
CA TYR A 29 -8.90 -3.93 -0.51
C TYR A 29 -10.09 -4.90 -0.34
N ASP A 30 -11.01 -4.64 0.58
CA ASP A 30 -12.09 -5.58 0.94
C ASP A 30 -12.94 -6.00 -0.27
N ASP A 31 -13.08 -5.13 -1.27
CA ASP A 31 -13.77 -5.38 -2.54
C ASP A 31 -12.85 -5.32 -3.78
N ALA A 32 -11.52 -5.27 -3.58
CA ALA A 32 -10.55 -5.12 -4.66
C ALA A 32 -9.57 -6.29 -4.73
N VAL A 33 -9.35 -6.82 -5.94
CA VAL A 33 -8.41 -7.92 -6.17
C VAL A 33 -7.11 -7.36 -6.76
N PRO A 34 -5.96 -7.48 -6.07
CA PRO A 34 -4.70 -6.97 -6.59
C PRO A 34 -4.28 -7.74 -7.84
N ILE A 35 -3.97 -7.01 -8.91
CA ILE A 35 -3.49 -7.58 -10.17
C ILE A 35 -1.96 -7.52 -10.18
N LEU A 36 -1.34 -8.70 -10.32
CA LEU A 36 0.09 -8.87 -10.47
C LEU A 36 0.39 -9.43 -11.86
N ALA A 37 1.37 -8.85 -12.54
CA ALA A 37 1.84 -9.28 -13.84
C ALA A 37 3.34 -9.63 -13.78
N THR A 38 3.74 -10.61 -14.56
CA THR A 38 5.13 -10.98 -14.83
C THR A 38 5.25 -11.50 -16.26
N THR A 39 6.44 -11.79 -16.74
CA THR A 39 6.65 -12.44 -18.04
C THR A 39 7.43 -13.75 -17.89
N PRO A 40 7.24 -14.72 -18.80
CA PRO A 40 8.03 -15.96 -18.80
C PRO A 40 9.55 -15.72 -18.81
N GLU A 41 10.01 -14.68 -19.52
CA GLU A 41 11.45 -14.34 -19.61
C GLU A 41 12.00 -13.95 -18.24
N LEU A 42 11.29 -13.12 -17.48
CA LEU A 42 11.71 -12.72 -16.13
C LEU A 42 11.71 -13.90 -15.17
N LEU A 43 10.72 -14.79 -15.29
CA LEU A 43 10.68 -16.02 -14.49
C LEU A 43 11.84 -16.95 -14.82
N ALA A 44 12.23 -17.05 -16.09
CA ALA A 44 13.38 -17.85 -16.51
C ALA A 44 14.71 -17.26 -16.01
N GLU A 45 14.85 -15.94 -16.03
CA GLU A 45 16.08 -15.25 -15.62
C GLU A 45 16.29 -15.20 -14.10
N HIS A 46 15.23 -14.90 -13.35
CA HIS A 46 15.33 -14.61 -11.91
C HIS A 46 14.59 -15.59 -11.01
N GLY A 47 13.84 -16.53 -11.59
CA GLY A 47 12.97 -17.43 -10.85
C GLY A 47 11.73 -16.73 -10.26
N PRO A 48 10.75 -17.50 -9.75
CA PRO A 48 9.50 -16.96 -9.19
C PRO A 48 9.70 -16.21 -7.86
N LEU A 49 10.82 -16.45 -7.17
CA LEU A 49 11.18 -15.78 -5.92
C LEU A 49 11.96 -14.48 -6.14
N GLY A 50 12.37 -14.19 -7.38
CA GLY A 50 13.02 -12.93 -7.72
C GLY A 50 12.03 -11.75 -7.78
N PRO A 51 12.55 -10.52 -7.91
CA PRO A 51 11.75 -9.30 -8.02
C PRO A 51 11.17 -9.13 -9.43
N VAL A 52 10.30 -10.05 -9.83
CA VAL A 52 9.75 -10.14 -11.20
C VAL A 52 8.30 -9.67 -11.29
N TRP A 53 7.64 -9.45 -10.16
CA TRP A 53 6.22 -9.17 -10.08
C TRP A 53 5.94 -7.67 -10.12
N TRP A 54 5.18 -7.23 -11.11
CA TRP A 54 4.65 -5.87 -11.18
C TRP A 54 3.21 -5.85 -10.67
N ARG A 55 2.96 -5.08 -9.60
CA ARG A 55 1.60 -4.82 -9.11
C ARG A 55 1.06 -3.55 -9.73
N PHE A 56 -0.15 -3.63 -10.27
CA PHE A 56 -0.82 -2.48 -10.85
C PHE A 56 -1.00 -1.39 -9.78
N GLY A 57 -0.75 -0.13 -10.14
CA GLY A 57 -0.77 1.01 -9.21
C GLY A 57 0.42 1.10 -8.26
N ARG A 58 1.39 0.18 -8.33
CA ARG A 58 2.63 0.25 -7.56
C ARG A 58 3.84 0.36 -8.51
N PRO A 59 4.74 1.33 -8.29
CA PRO A 59 5.93 1.47 -9.13
C PRO A 59 6.92 0.32 -8.90
N GLY A 60 7.64 -0.05 -9.95
CA GLY A 60 8.71 -1.06 -9.88
C GLY A 60 8.23 -2.51 -9.87
N ARG A 61 9.21 -3.42 -9.87
CA ARG A 61 9.00 -4.87 -9.70
C ARG A 61 9.43 -5.29 -8.30
N HIS A 62 8.75 -6.29 -7.78
CA HIS A 62 8.84 -6.72 -6.39
C HIS A 62 8.88 -8.25 -6.32
N CYS A 63 9.33 -8.78 -5.19
CA CYS A 63 9.10 -10.18 -4.88
C CYS A 63 7.59 -10.42 -4.67
N LEU A 64 7.12 -11.66 -4.81
CA LEU A 64 5.68 -11.96 -4.76
C LEU A 64 5.01 -11.46 -3.48
N LEU A 65 5.65 -11.67 -2.33
CA LEU A 65 5.12 -11.25 -1.03
C LEU A 65 5.05 -9.71 -0.92
N GLU A 66 6.09 -9.01 -1.35
CA GLU A 66 6.13 -7.54 -1.36
C GLU A 66 5.10 -6.94 -2.34
N ALA A 67 4.84 -7.63 -3.45
CA ALA A 67 3.81 -7.23 -4.40
C ALA A 67 2.42 -7.41 -3.78
N LEU A 68 2.17 -8.46 -2.99
CA LEU A 68 0.88 -8.72 -2.32
C LEU A 68 0.68 -7.88 -1.06
N ASP A 69 1.75 -7.42 -0.41
CA ASP A 69 1.67 -6.71 0.85
C ASP A 69 0.87 -5.40 0.75
N ASN A 70 0.22 -5.01 1.84
CA ASN A 70 -0.45 -3.72 1.99
C ASN A 70 0.14 -2.97 3.19
N PRO A 71 1.26 -2.25 2.99
CA PRO A 71 1.91 -1.50 4.06
C PRO A 71 1.08 -0.32 4.55
N ASP A 72 0.09 0.12 3.76
CA ASP A 72 -0.80 1.24 4.07
C ASP A 72 -2.15 0.78 4.64
N ASN A 73 -2.23 -0.39 5.25
CA ASN A 73 -3.49 -0.90 5.83
C ASN A 73 -3.94 -0.09 7.07
N ARG A 74 -5.14 -0.39 7.56
CA ARG A 74 -5.71 0.30 8.73
C ARG A 74 -4.84 0.19 9.99
N ALA A 75 -4.24 -0.96 10.25
CA ALA A 75 -3.37 -1.14 11.41
C ALA A 75 -2.12 -0.25 11.33
N ALA A 76 -1.52 -0.13 10.14
CA ALA A 76 -0.39 0.78 9.91
C ALA A 76 -0.80 2.25 10.10
N TYR A 77 -1.98 2.64 9.64
CA TYR A 77 -2.53 3.97 9.92
C TYR A 77 -2.73 4.21 11.42
N ASP A 78 -3.32 3.27 12.15
CA ASP A 78 -3.53 3.41 13.59
C ASP A 78 -2.21 3.53 14.36
N GLN A 79 -1.15 2.83 13.92
CA GLN A 79 0.20 2.99 14.47
C GLN A 79 0.76 4.39 14.21
N ARG A 80 0.65 4.90 12.98
CA ARG A 80 1.07 6.27 12.64
C ARG A 80 0.30 7.31 13.46
N ARG A 81 -1.00 7.11 13.65
CA ARG A 81 -1.87 7.95 14.49
C ARG A 81 -1.39 7.98 15.95
N GLN A 82 -1.19 6.81 16.55
CA GLN A 82 -0.70 6.71 17.94
C GLN A 82 0.67 7.39 18.11
N ALA A 83 1.57 7.24 17.13
CA ALA A 83 2.87 7.91 17.16
C ALA A 83 2.73 9.44 17.15
N ARG A 84 1.81 9.99 16.33
CA ARG A 84 1.50 11.43 16.31
C ARG A 84 0.93 11.90 17.65
N GLU A 85 -0.06 11.21 18.20
CA GLU A 85 -0.66 11.54 19.50
C GLU A 85 0.38 11.51 20.63
N LYS A 86 1.26 10.49 20.65
CA LYS A 86 2.35 10.40 21.62
C LYS A 86 3.36 11.55 21.49
N LYS A 87 3.66 11.98 20.26
CA LYS A 87 4.52 13.14 20.00
C LYS A 87 3.87 14.43 20.48
N ALA A 88 2.57 14.63 20.21
CA ALA A 88 1.81 15.79 20.67
C ALA A 88 1.68 15.87 22.20
N ARG A 89 1.62 14.72 22.87
CA ARG A 89 1.50 14.65 24.34
C ARG A 89 2.84 14.77 25.08
N ARG A 90 3.99 14.70 24.41
CA ARG A 90 5.29 14.99 25.04
C ARG A 90 5.41 16.50 25.23
N PRO A 91 5.50 17.02 26.46
CA PRO A 91 5.81 18.43 26.65
C PRO A 91 7.16 18.71 25.99
N ALA A 92 7.28 19.87 25.34
CA ALA A 92 8.58 20.39 24.93
C ALA A 92 9.45 20.44 26.20
N ALA A 93 10.49 19.62 26.25
CA ALA A 93 11.40 19.60 27.39
C ALA A 93 11.93 21.04 27.58
N SER A 94 11.61 21.62 28.73
CA SER A 94 12.18 22.89 29.21
C SER A 94 13.47 22.63 29.96
#